data_AF-A0A8D8HBR3-F1
#
_entry.id   AF-A0A8D8HBR3-F1
#
_cell.length_a   1.000
_cell.length_b   1.000
_cell.length_c   1.000
_cell.angle_alpha   90.00
_cell.angle_beta   90.00
_cell.angle_gamma   90.00
#
_symmetry.space_group_name_H-M   'P 1'
#
loop_
_entity.id
_entity.type
_entity.pdbx_description
1 polymer ?
#
loop_
_entity_poly.entity_id
_entity_poly.type
_entity_poly.pdbx_seq_one_letter_code
_entity_poly.pdbx_strand_id
1 'polypeptide(L)'
;SVDISTESMKVLLVFIGTLALSGCASVENPKLRSKWNSGPAGRIVNGAEAQPGQFPYQVVLHSYFKNGYRELCGGSLLTANYVLTVAHCLVYMFVEDVATHGTVFLGVHNRQMEEPSQQRIEYGSINVHPGWNLSVIQFDVGTIQLVTPAVFNEY
;
A
#
# COMPACT_ATOMS: atom_id res chain seq x y z
N SER A 1 -57.51 -4.00 46.87
CA SER A 1 -57.56 -4.34 45.43
C SER A 1 -56.29 -5.10 45.09
N VAL A 2 -56.46 -6.40 44.87
CA VAL A 2 -55.60 -7.37 44.16
C VAL A 2 -54.08 -7.22 44.32
N ASP A 3 -53.53 -8.10 45.15
CA ASP A 3 -52.13 -8.54 45.15
C ASP A 3 -51.73 -9.14 43.80
N ILE A 4 -50.58 -8.73 43.25
CA ILE A 4 -49.74 -9.61 42.43
C ILE A 4 -48.32 -9.54 42.98
N SER A 5 -48.04 -10.56 43.79
CA SER A 5 -46.79 -10.92 44.42
C SER A 5 -45.66 -11.12 43.40
N THR A 6 -44.59 -10.34 43.57
CA THR A 6 -43.17 -10.75 43.78
C THR A 6 -42.55 -12.01 43.15
N GLU A 7 -43.15 -12.65 42.13
CA GLU A 7 -42.56 -13.83 41.47
C GLU A 7 -42.02 -13.57 40.06
N SER A 8 -42.42 -12.48 39.39
CA SER A 8 -42.03 -12.22 37.99
C SER A 8 -40.62 -11.62 37.81
N MET A 9 -39.90 -11.32 38.89
CA MET A 9 -38.59 -10.65 38.84
C MET A 9 -37.40 -11.62 39.05
N LYS A 10 -37.66 -12.93 39.13
CA LYS A 10 -36.59 -13.96 39.21
C LYS A 10 -36.22 -14.56 37.85
N VAL A 11 -37.07 -14.43 36.83
CA VAL A 11 -36.83 -15.06 35.53
C VAL A 11 -35.98 -14.18 34.60
N LEU A 12 -35.94 -12.87 34.81
CA LEU A 12 -35.20 -11.95 33.93
C LEU A 12 -33.68 -11.91 34.20
N LEU A 13 -33.23 -12.34 35.39
CA LEU A 13 -31.80 -12.35 35.75
C LEU A 13 -31.07 -13.64 35.39
N VAL A 14 -31.78 -14.70 34.96
CA VAL A 14 -31.15 -15.99 34.60
C VAL A 14 -30.64 -16.01 33.16
N PHE A 15 -31.03 -15.07 32.30
CA PHE A 15 -30.62 -15.04 30.89
C PHE A 15 -29.39 -14.16 30.57
N ILE A 16 -28.79 -13.49 31.56
CA ILE A 16 -27.57 -12.67 31.38
C ILE A 16 -26.28 -13.48 31.68
N GLY A 17 -26.40 -14.80 31.88
CA GLY A 17 -25.29 -15.66 32.35
C GLY A 17 -24.52 -16.47 31.29
N THR A 18 -24.89 -16.47 30.01
CA THR A 18 -24.25 -17.37 29.02
C THR A 18 -23.88 -16.71 27.68
N LEU A 19 -23.62 -15.40 27.66
CA LEU A 19 -22.97 -14.79 26.51
C LEU A 19 -21.45 -14.76 26.71
N ALA A 20 -20.73 -15.36 25.74
CA ALA A 20 -19.29 -15.25 25.51
C ALA A 20 -18.36 -16.13 26.37
N LEU A 21 -18.47 -17.45 26.19
CA LEU A 21 -17.29 -18.35 26.20
C LEU A 21 -17.08 -19.02 24.84
N SER A 22 -17.57 -18.41 23.75
CA SER A 22 -16.94 -18.62 22.45
C SER A 22 -15.62 -17.85 22.45
N GLY A 23 -14.68 -18.34 23.27
CA GLY A 23 -13.29 -18.07 23.02
C GLY A 23 -13.04 -18.57 21.61
N CYS A 24 -12.78 -17.65 20.68
CA CYS A 24 -11.88 -17.96 19.59
C CYS A 24 -10.59 -18.40 20.27
N ALA A 25 -10.45 -19.70 20.53
CA ALA A 25 -9.15 -20.29 20.70
C ALA A 25 -8.47 -20.02 19.36
N SER A 26 -7.70 -18.94 19.30
CA SER A 26 -6.70 -18.77 18.27
C SER A 26 -5.88 -20.04 18.33
N VAL A 27 -5.95 -20.87 17.29
CA VAL A 27 -5.05 -22.00 17.16
C VAL A 27 -3.67 -21.38 16.97
N GLU A 28 -3.02 -21.04 18.08
CA GLU A 28 -1.62 -20.68 18.10
C GLU A 28 -0.88 -21.94 17.68
N ASN A 29 -0.52 -22.01 16.41
CA ASN A 29 0.40 -23.01 15.94
C ASN A 29 1.81 -22.44 16.21
N PRO A 30 2.53 -22.88 17.26
CA PRO A 30 3.84 -22.34 17.62
C PRO A 30 4.85 -22.50 16.48
N LYS A 31 4.64 -23.45 15.56
CA LYS A 31 5.45 -23.64 14.34
C LYS A 31 5.27 -22.53 13.30
N LEU A 32 4.13 -21.83 13.30
CA LEU A 32 3.90 -20.69 12.40
C LEU A 32 4.49 -19.40 12.99
N ARG A 33 4.46 -19.24 14.32
CA ARG A 33 5.08 -18.10 15.02
C ARG A 33 6.61 -18.11 14.92
N SER A 34 7.24 -19.29 14.94
CA SER A 34 8.69 -19.40 14.76
C SER A 34 9.16 -19.07 13.35
N LYS A 35 8.30 -19.19 12.33
CA LYS A 35 8.65 -18.94 10.93
C LYS A 35 8.80 -17.44 10.61
N TRP A 36 8.13 -16.57 11.36
CA TRP A 36 8.18 -15.11 11.17
C TRP A 36 9.19 -14.40 12.10
N ASN A 37 9.66 -15.07 13.16
CA ASN A 37 10.71 -14.56 14.05
C ASN A 37 12.12 -14.72 13.48
N SER A 38 12.24 -15.31 12.30
CA SER A 38 13.48 -15.40 11.54
C SER A 38 13.23 -14.76 10.19
N GLY A 39 13.16 -13.43 10.15
CA GLY A 39 13.43 -12.71 8.91
C GLY A 39 14.76 -13.20 8.33
N PRO A 40 14.94 -13.19 7.00
CA PRO A 40 16.15 -13.71 6.36
C PRO A 40 17.39 -13.21 7.10
N ALA A 41 18.20 -14.14 7.62
CA ALA A 41 19.34 -13.88 8.49
C ALA A 41 20.56 -13.35 7.70
N GLY A 42 20.33 -12.32 6.89
CA GLY A 42 21.32 -11.70 6.03
C GLY A 42 20.70 -10.50 5.30
N ARG A 43 21.48 -9.44 5.13
CA ARG A 43 21.15 -8.38 4.18
C ARG A 43 21.13 -9.01 2.79
N ILE A 44 20.17 -8.65 1.94
CA ILE A 44 20.28 -8.98 0.51
C ILE A 44 21.54 -8.27 0.00
N VAL A 45 22.59 -9.04 -0.24
CA VAL A 45 23.86 -8.60 -0.82
C VAL A 45 24.12 -9.51 -2.02
N ASN A 46 24.70 -8.96 -3.09
CA ASN A 46 24.90 -9.64 -4.38
C ASN A 46 23.60 -9.84 -5.21
N GLY A 47 22.78 -8.79 -5.34
CA GLY A 47 21.76 -8.78 -6.39
C GLY A 47 22.40 -8.93 -7.78
N ALA A 48 21.69 -9.57 -8.70
CA ALA A 48 22.06 -9.63 -10.12
C ALA A 48 21.23 -8.62 -10.91
N GLU A 49 21.77 -8.14 -12.03
CA GLU A 49 21.01 -7.33 -12.98
C GLU A 49 19.79 -8.12 -13.46
N ALA A 50 18.62 -7.48 -13.43
CA ALA A 50 17.40 -8.08 -13.93
C ALA A 50 17.48 -8.20 -15.46
N GLN A 51 16.92 -9.25 -16.05
CA GLN A 51 16.81 -9.31 -17.51
C GLN A 51 15.78 -8.26 -18.00
N PRO A 52 15.90 -7.76 -19.24
CA PRO A 52 14.88 -6.91 -19.85
C PRO A 52 13.49 -7.57 -19.74
N GLY A 53 12.50 -6.82 -19.24
CA GLY A 53 11.13 -7.32 -19.06
C GLY A 53 10.93 -8.34 -17.93
N GLN A 54 11.95 -8.64 -17.11
CA GLN A 54 11.80 -9.61 -16.00
C GLN A 54 10.74 -9.20 -14.98
N PHE A 55 10.54 -7.89 -14.78
CA PHE A 55 9.56 -7.33 -13.86
C PHE A 55 8.75 -6.23 -14.59
N PRO A 56 7.81 -6.61 -15.47
CA PRO A 56 7.18 -5.66 -16.40
C PRO A 56 6.24 -4.65 -15.70
N TYR A 57 5.84 -4.96 -14.48
CA TYR A 57 5.07 -4.04 -13.64
C TYR A 57 5.93 -2.98 -12.94
N GLN A 58 7.26 -3.08 -12.97
CA GLN A 58 8.14 -2.12 -12.29
C GLN A 58 8.05 -0.76 -12.99
N VAL A 59 7.82 0.30 -12.22
CA VAL A 59 7.80 1.66 -12.76
C VAL A 59 8.87 2.54 -12.14
N VAL A 60 9.32 3.51 -12.94
CA VAL A 60 10.06 4.68 -12.46
C VAL A 60 9.13 5.87 -12.44
N LEU A 61 9.17 6.63 -11.35
CA LEU A 61 8.32 7.77 -11.10
C LEU A 61 9.19 9.02 -10.98
N HIS A 62 8.90 10.03 -11.79
CA HIS A 62 9.44 11.38 -11.63
C HIS A 62 8.32 12.30 -11.14
N SER A 63 8.36 12.68 -9.87
CA SER A 63 7.38 13.59 -9.26
C SER A 63 7.95 15.00 -9.19
N TYR A 64 7.16 16.01 -9.55
CA TYR A 64 7.58 17.42 -9.56
C TYR A 64 6.68 18.24 -8.62
N PHE A 65 7.31 19.00 -7.72
CA PHE A 65 6.63 19.76 -6.67
C PHE A 65 6.68 21.27 -6.94
N LYS A 66 5.75 22.00 -6.34
CA LYS A 66 5.56 23.45 -6.56
C LYS A 66 6.80 24.29 -6.26
N ASN A 67 7.60 23.88 -5.28
CA ASN A 67 8.85 24.53 -4.90
C ASN A 67 10.04 24.21 -5.84
N GLY A 68 9.80 23.48 -6.93
CA GLY A 68 10.84 23.05 -7.87
C GLY A 68 11.57 21.77 -7.47
N TYR A 69 11.26 21.20 -6.29
CA TYR A 69 11.79 19.91 -5.87
C TYR A 69 11.32 18.79 -6.82
N ARG A 70 12.16 17.77 -6.98
CA ARG A 70 11.91 16.61 -7.82
C ARG A 70 12.26 15.36 -7.04
N GLU A 71 11.33 14.41 -7.00
CA GLU A 71 11.53 13.12 -6.35
C GLU A 71 11.61 12.03 -7.40
N LEU A 72 12.54 11.11 -7.21
CA LEU A 72 12.70 9.93 -8.04
C LEU A 72 12.32 8.71 -7.21
N CYS A 73 11.24 8.05 -7.61
CA CYS A 73 10.71 6.90 -6.90
C CYS A 73 10.47 5.69 -7.79
N GLY A 74 10.17 4.56 -7.14
CA GLY A 74 9.63 3.38 -7.79
C GLY A 74 8.13 3.24 -7.55
N GLY A 75 7.54 2.26 -8.23
CA GLY A 75 6.16 1.85 -8.00
C GLY A 75 5.86 0.56 -8.74
N SER A 76 4.58 0.18 -8.77
CA SER A 76 4.12 -0.99 -9.51
C SER A 76 2.85 -0.69 -10.29
N LEU A 77 2.80 -1.08 -11.56
CA LEU A 77 1.58 -1.02 -12.36
C LEU A 77 0.58 -2.04 -11.83
N LEU A 78 -0.55 -1.56 -11.29
CA LEU A 78 -1.63 -2.41 -10.79
C LEU A 78 -2.63 -2.78 -11.89
N THR A 79 -2.94 -1.80 -12.74
CA THR A 79 -3.83 -1.95 -13.88
C THR A 79 -3.31 -1.05 -15.00
N ALA A 80 -3.88 -1.15 -16.20
CA ALA A 80 -3.53 -0.26 -17.30
C ALA A 80 -3.67 1.23 -16.93
N ASN A 81 -4.50 1.59 -15.93
CA ASN A 81 -4.75 2.99 -15.56
C ASN A 81 -4.14 3.40 -14.22
N TYR A 82 -3.57 2.48 -13.43
CA TYR A 82 -3.20 2.77 -12.05
C TYR A 82 -1.83 2.21 -11.71
N VAL A 83 -1.03 3.06 -11.08
CA VAL A 83 0.25 2.72 -10.44
C VAL A 83 0.09 2.81 -8.93
N LEU A 84 0.59 1.81 -8.22
CA LEU A 84 0.79 1.82 -6.77
C LEU A 84 2.18 2.35 -6.45
N THR A 85 2.26 3.22 -5.45
CA THR A 85 3.51 3.68 -4.86
C THR A 85 3.28 4.03 -3.39
N VAL A 86 4.22 4.75 -2.80
CA VAL A 86 4.20 5.18 -1.41
C VAL A 86 3.83 6.67 -1.32
N ALA A 87 3.26 7.09 -0.18
CA ALA A 87 2.76 8.45 -0.01
C ALA A 87 3.89 9.48 -0.03
N HIS A 88 5.04 9.17 0.60
CA HIS A 88 6.18 10.10 0.64
C HIS A 88 6.81 10.37 -0.73
N CYS A 89 6.54 9.54 -1.74
CA CYS A 89 6.96 9.79 -3.13
C CYS A 89 6.07 10.79 -3.86
N LEU A 90 4.86 11.02 -3.32
CA LEU A 90 3.83 11.88 -3.88
C LEU A 90 3.65 13.16 -3.07
N VAL A 91 4.21 13.21 -1.86
CA VAL A 91 4.08 14.31 -0.91
C VAL A 91 5.47 14.79 -0.49
N TYR A 92 5.74 16.08 -0.62
CA TYR A 92 7.01 16.65 -0.23
C TYR A 92 7.15 16.65 1.29
N MET A 93 8.18 15.94 1.78
CA MET A 93 8.41 15.59 3.18
C MET A 93 8.59 16.78 4.14
N PHE A 94 8.64 18.03 3.68
CA PHE A 94 8.84 19.18 4.58
C PHE A 94 7.60 20.06 4.76
N VAL A 95 6.63 20.00 3.84
CA VAL A 95 5.43 20.86 3.89
C VAL A 95 4.12 20.15 3.52
N GLU A 96 4.13 18.83 3.42
CA GLU A 96 2.94 18.02 3.07
C GLU A 96 2.27 18.40 1.73
N ASP A 97 3.02 19.06 0.85
CA ASP A 97 2.55 19.44 -0.48
C ASP A 97 2.57 18.24 -1.43
N VAL A 98 1.42 17.94 -2.04
CA VAL A 98 1.32 16.90 -3.06
C VAL A 98 2.05 17.34 -4.35
N ALA A 99 2.65 16.39 -5.06
CA ALA A 99 3.27 16.64 -6.35
C ALA A 99 2.28 17.29 -7.32
N THR A 100 2.75 18.28 -8.07
CA THR A 100 1.92 19.05 -9.00
C THR A 100 1.68 18.34 -10.33
N HIS A 101 2.68 17.58 -10.76
CA HIS A 101 2.68 16.76 -11.97
C HIS A 101 3.77 15.72 -11.84
N GLY A 102 3.79 14.77 -12.76
CA GLY A 102 4.79 13.72 -12.79
C GLY A 102 4.69 12.86 -14.02
N THR A 103 5.73 12.07 -14.23
CA THR A 103 5.82 11.17 -15.36
C THR A 103 6.11 9.76 -14.85
N VAL A 104 5.31 8.80 -15.32
CA VAL A 104 5.50 7.36 -15.14
C VAL A 104 6.29 6.84 -16.33
N PHE A 105 7.34 6.08 -16.06
CA PHE A 105 8.10 5.33 -17.05
C PHE A 105 7.93 3.83 -16.79
N LEU A 106 7.44 3.12 -17.80
CA LEU A 106 7.25 1.66 -17.86
C LEU A 106 8.20 1.06 -18.89
N GLY A 107 8.48 -0.24 -18.80
CA GLY A 107 9.36 -0.93 -19.76
C GLY A 107 10.81 -0.44 -19.76
N VAL A 108 11.25 0.21 -18.67
CA VAL A 108 12.62 0.71 -18.51
C VAL A 108 13.49 -0.38 -17.92
N HIS A 109 14.55 -0.75 -18.64
CA HIS A 109 15.60 -1.63 -18.14
C HIS A 109 16.84 -0.81 -17.77
N ASN A 110 17.34 0.05 -18.68
CA ASN A 110 18.41 0.99 -18.40
C ASN A 110 17.88 2.43 -18.31
N ARG A 111 17.82 2.94 -17.09
CA ARG A 111 17.31 4.30 -16.77
C ARG A 111 18.15 5.46 -17.33
N GLN A 112 19.35 5.20 -17.82
CA GLN A 112 20.23 6.20 -18.43
C GLN A 112 20.02 6.32 -19.95
N MET A 113 19.23 5.42 -20.54
CA MET A 113 18.96 5.37 -21.97
C MET A 113 17.46 5.47 -22.25
N GLU A 114 17.14 6.04 -23.40
CA GLU A 114 15.78 5.94 -23.95
C GLU A 114 15.69 4.65 -24.76
N GLU A 115 14.88 3.70 -24.27
CA GLU A 115 14.74 2.38 -24.87
C GLU A 115 13.39 2.28 -25.61
N PRO A 116 13.31 1.56 -26.74
CA PRO A 116 12.06 1.39 -27.49
C PRO A 116 10.93 0.71 -26.71
N SER A 117 11.25 -0.04 -25.65
CA SER A 117 10.29 -0.67 -24.75
C SER A 117 9.58 0.34 -23.84
N GLN A 118 10.11 1.57 -23.73
CA GLN A 118 9.63 2.51 -22.73
C GLN A 118 8.29 3.13 -23.11
N GLN A 119 7.38 3.15 -22.14
CA GLN A 119 6.20 3.99 -22.21
C GLN A 119 6.36 5.14 -21.23
N ARG A 120 6.13 6.36 -21.71
CA ARG A 120 6.15 7.59 -20.92
C ARG A 120 4.74 8.11 -20.81
N ILE A 121 4.20 8.14 -19.60
CA ILE A 121 2.81 8.49 -19.36
C ILE A 121 2.73 9.51 -18.22
N GLU A 122 2.07 10.63 -18.45
CA GLU A 122 1.91 11.66 -17.43
C GLU A 122 0.93 11.22 -16.32
N TYR A 123 1.10 11.81 -15.15
CA TYR A 123 0.18 11.62 -14.03
C TYR A 123 -1.15 12.29 -14.35
N GLY A 124 -2.25 11.55 -14.11
CA GLY A 124 -3.61 12.07 -14.07
C GLY A 124 -3.94 12.54 -12.66
N SER A 125 -4.62 11.69 -11.88
CA SER A 125 -4.93 11.97 -10.46
C SER A 125 -3.91 11.34 -9.52
N ILE A 126 -3.53 12.06 -8.48
CA ILE A 126 -2.70 11.56 -7.39
C ILE A 126 -3.60 11.34 -6.17
N ASN A 127 -3.60 10.13 -5.63
CA ASN A 127 -4.37 9.79 -4.44
C ASN A 127 -3.42 9.29 -3.36
N VAL A 128 -3.29 10.06 -2.28
CA VAL A 128 -2.54 9.66 -1.09
C VAL A 128 -3.52 9.07 -0.09
N HIS A 129 -3.12 8.04 0.64
CA HIS A 129 -3.97 7.48 1.68
C HIS A 129 -4.38 8.58 2.68
N PRO A 130 -5.67 8.72 3.03
CA PRO A 130 -6.14 9.83 3.86
C PRO A 130 -5.60 9.81 5.29
N GLY A 131 -5.13 8.65 5.75
CA GLY A 131 -4.44 8.50 7.03
C GLY A 131 -2.94 8.79 6.99
N TRP A 132 -2.34 9.13 5.84
CA TRP A 132 -0.91 9.38 5.72
C TRP A 132 -0.44 10.35 6.81
N ASN A 133 0.57 9.94 7.56
CA ASN A 133 1.17 10.75 8.61
C ASN A 133 2.68 10.69 8.51
N LEU A 134 3.28 11.79 8.09
CA LEU A 134 4.72 11.92 7.87
C LEU A 134 5.54 11.77 9.17
N SER A 135 5.02 12.22 10.32
CA SER A 135 5.77 12.22 11.58
C SER A 135 6.06 10.81 12.10
N VAL A 136 5.20 9.85 11.74
CA VAL A 136 5.30 8.44 12.17
C VAL A 136 5.38 7.46 11.00
N ILE A 137 5.40 7.96 9.76
CA ILE A 137 5.40 7.19 8.50
C ILE A 137 4.28 6.14 8.51
N GLN A 138 3.07 6.57 8.87
CA GLN A 138 1.90 5.68 8.92
C GLN A 138 1.07 5.80 7.65
N PHE A 139 0.57 4.67 7.15
CA PHE A 139 -0.20 4.60 5.91
C PHE A 139 0.55 5.17 4.70
N ASP A 140 1.83 4.83 4.57
CA ASP A 140 2.71 5.25 3.46
C ASP A 140 2.36 4.55 2.14
N VAL A 141 1.19 4.86 1.62
CA VAL A 141 0.67 4.28 0.38
C VAL A 141 -0.06 5.34 -0.42
N GLY A 142 0.14 5.32 -1.74
CA GLY A 142 -0.51 6.21 -2.67
C GLY A 142 -0.70 5.56 -4.03
N THR A 143 -1.61 6.10 -4.82
CA THR A 143 -1.84 5.67 -6.20
C THR A 143 -1.80 6.85 -7.14
N ILE A 144 -1.32 6.57 -8.36
CA ILE A 144 -1.36 7.50 -9.48
C ILE A 144 -2.29 6.89 -10.52
N GLN A 145 -3.33 7.63 -10.90
CA GLN A 145 -4.09 7.33 -12.11
C GLN A 145 -3.35 7.92 -13.30
N LEU A 146 -3.20 7.16 -14.37
CA LEU A 146 -2.53 7.61 -15.60
C LEU A 146 -3.47 8.45 -16.47
N VAL A 147 -2.95 9.45 -17.19
CA VAL A 147 -3.74 10.24 -18.16
C VAL A 147 -4.22 9.40 -19.35
N THR A 148 -3.43 8.40 -19.71
CA THR A 148 -3.74 7.43 -20.77
C THR A 148 -3.43 6.02 -20.25
N PRO A 149 -4.23 5.00 -20.59
CA PRO A 149 -3.93 3.64 -20.19
C PRO A 149 -2.57 3.19 -20.74
N ALA A 150 -1.78 2.51 -19.92
CA ALA A 150 -0.59 1.79 -20.35
C ALA A 150 -0.97 0.62 -21.27
N VAL A 151 -0.13 0.36 -22.27
CA VAL A 151 -0.24 -0.78 -23.16
C VAL A 151 0.53 -1.93 -22.55
N PHE A 152 -0.14 -3.00 -22.15
CA PHE A 152 0.54 -4.20 -21.67
C PHE A 152 1.30 -4.88 -22.80
N ASN A 153 2.56 -5.24 -22.53
CA ASN A 153 3.41 -6.01 -23.42
C ASN A 153 4.41 -6.83 -22.58
N GLU A 154 5.45 -7.38 -23.19
CA GLU A 154 6.47 -8.22 -22.52
C GLU A 154 7.41 -7.43 -21.58
N TYR A 155 7.28 -6.10 -21.50
CA TYR A 155 8.13 -5.17 -20.75
C TYR A 155 7.34 -4.29 -19.77
#